data_AF-A0A2Z2PLT8-F1
#
_entry.id   AF-A0A2Z2PLT8-F1
#
_cell.length_a   1.000
_cell.length_b   1.000
_cell.length_c   1.000
_cell.angle_alpha   90.00
_cell.angle_beta   90.00
_cell.angle_gamma   90.00
#
_symmetry.space_group_name_H-M   'P 1'
#
loop_
_entity.id
_entity.type
_entity.pdbx_description
1 polymer ?
#
loop_
_entity_poly.entity_id
_entity_poly.type
_entity_poly.pdbx_seq_one_letter_code
_entity_poly.pdbx_strand_id
1 'polypeptide(L)'
;MVLLGRRILAAAGIRSPFELVMRRAFGRNPEQIMEWHMLEVQQRQNLSAAATRLLDYIERHPNAVLVSSALELAAKIDASDATVIRSIQTLGFDGLPHLKTVIAEKLDEGARTPVEKVGVTVSELTQDGGRPPLQMVVEAYARTLERLSRPALPEQFQSAALLLNDASRIGLHGGGPLVRLAQQTSTHLGRIGRANFVMEGTGHAFADALLGLQPGDAVILLAYGKVHKESLLIKEELQRIGGMLVVITDNPTGRLAVGAQSVLEVPRTEVGNMTFYGTILLALETLVLSLTQLGPDQAMETARRLRDFRSELDRRT
;
A
#
# COMPACT_ATOMS: atom_id res chain seq x y z
N MET A 1 3.68 -18.16 17.93
CA MET A 1 3.53 -16.91 17.15
C MET A 1 4.63 -16.66 16.10
N VAL A 2 5.85 -17.18 16.25
CA VAL A 2 6.94 -17.03 15.24
C VAL A 2 6.73 -17.89 13.97
N LEU A 3 5.92 -18.96 14.02
CA LEU A 3 5.70 -19.86 12.88
C LEU A 3 4.67 -19.38 11.84
N LEU A 4 3.77 -18.44 12.18
CA LEU A 4 2.66 -18.07 11.28
C LEU A 4 3.04 -16.98 10.25
N GLY A 5 3.95 -16.07 10.62
CA GLY A 5 4.47 -15.03 9.70
C GLY A 5 5.34 -15.58 8.57
N ARG A 6 5.96 -16.75 8.77
CA ARG A 6 6.81 -17.42 7.76
C ARG A 6 6.03 -18.03 6.59
N ARG A 7 4.73 -18.33 6.75
CA ARG A 7 3.89 -18.91 5.68
C ARG A 7 3.28 -17.86 4.75
N ILE A 8 3.16 -16.61 5.20
CA ILE A 8 2.55 -15.50 4.43
C ILE A 8 3.55 -14.86 3.46
N LEU A 9 4.84 -14.79 3.84
CA LEU A 9 5.93 -14.27 2.98
C LEU A 9 6.33 -15.22 1.83
N ALA A 10 5.89 -16.48 1.87
CA ALA A 10 6.21 -17.47 0.82
C ALA A 10 5.30 -17.37 -0.42
N ALA A 11 4.12 -16.76 -0.32
CA ALA A 11 3.11 -16.73 -1.38
C ALA A 11 3.15 -15.46 -2.27
N ALA A 12 3.83 -14.39 -1.82
CA ALA A 12 3.82 -13.09 -2.49
C ALA A 12 5.09 -12.77 -3.31
N GLY A 13 6.06 -13.69 -3.38
CA GLY A 13 7.35 -13.46 -4.04
C GLY A 13 8.28 -12.45 -3.34
N ILE A 14 7.75 -11.53 -2.52
CA ILE A 14 8.46 -10.54 -1.70
C ILE A 14 8.63 -11.10 -0.29
N ARG A 15 9.88 -11.24 0.18
CA ARG A 15 10.21 -12.05 1.36
C ARG A 15 10.56 -11.25 2.63
N SER A 16 10.73 -9.90 2.63
CA SER A 16 10.64 -9.01 3.84
C SER A 16 10.83 -7.49 3.55
N PRO A 17 10.58 -6.58 4.53
CA PRO A 17 10.74 -5.12 4.41
C PRO A 17 12.15 -4.61 4.07
N PHE A 18 13.16 -5.46 4.24
CA PHE A 18 14.54 -5.21 3.83
C PHE A 18 14.69 -5.10 2.30
N GLU A 19 13.91 -5.87 1.54
CA GLU A 19 13.86 -5.86 0.07
C GLU A 19 13.41 -4.50 -0.49
N LEU A 20 12.59 -3.77 0.28
CA LEU A 20 12.04 -2.45 -0.09
C LEU A 20 13.06 -1.31 0.12
N VAL A 21 13.93 -1.43 1.13
CA VAL A 21 14.98 -0.44 1.42
C VAL A 21 16.14 -0.59 0.42
N MET A 22 16.47 -1.81 0.02
CA MET A 22 17.61 -2.10 -0.86
C MET A 22 17.33 -1.85 -2.35
N ARG A 23 16.09 -2.06 -2.81
CA ARG A 23 15.68 -1.75 -4.20
C ARG A 23 15.81 -0.27 -4.59
N ARG A 24 15.83 0.65 -3.61
CA ARG A 24 15.95 2.09 -3.87
C ARG A 24 17.39 2.63 -3.73
N ALA A 25 18.29 1.90 -3.05
CA ALA A 25 19.67 2.34 -2.84
C ALA A 25 20.59 2.18 -4.07
N PHE A 26 20.33 1.25 -5.01
CA PHE A 26 21.32 0.83 -6.02
C PHE A 26 21.02 1.11 -7.51
N GLY A 27 19.84 1.59 -7.89
CA GLY A 27 19.58 2.00 -9.28
C GLY A 27 19.67 0.88 -10.36
N ARG A 28 19.43 1.26 -11.62
CA ARG A 28 18.99 0.41 -12.76
C ARG A 28 20.14 -0.34 -13.48
N ASN A 29 20.44 -1.60 -13.15
CA ASN A 29 21.21 -2.49 -14.06
C ASN A 29 20.55 -3.88 -14.21
N PRO A 30 19.87 -4.18 -15.35
CA PRO A 30 19.04 -5.38 -15.51
C PRO A 30 19.79 -6.72 -15.48
N GLU A 31 21.04 -6.77 -15.92
CA GLU A 31 21.81 -8.03 -16.01
C GLU A 31 22.28 -8.53 -14.64
N GLN A 32 22.59 -7.60 -13.73
CA GLN A 32 22.92 -7.96 -12.35
C GLN A 32 21.67 -8.44 -11.59
N ILE A 33 20.51 -7.78 -11.78
CA ILE A 33 19.26 -8.11 -11.09
C ILE A 33 18.81 -9.56 -11.34
N MET A 34 19.06 -10.10 -12.54
CA MET A 34 18.68 -11.47 -12.91
C MET A 34 19.60 -12.54 -12.29
N GLU A 35 20.91 -12.26 -12.20
CA GLU A 35 21.90 -13.12 -11.53
C GLU A 35 21.63 -13.19 -10.01
N TRP A 36 21.11 -12.11 -9.41
CA TRP A 36 20.74 -12.06 -7.99
C TRP A 36 19.43 -12.76 -7.65
N HIS A 37 18.42 -12.73 -8.53
CA HIS A 37 17.12 -13.37 -8.27
C HIS A 37 17.24 -14.90 -8.12
N MET A 38 18.27 -15.52 -8.74
CA MET A 38 18.59 -16.95 -8.55
C MET A 38 19.34 -17.23 -7.23
N LEU A 39 20.14 -16.29 -6.72
CA LEU A 39 20.84 -16.40 -5.42
C LEU A 39 19.90 -16.16 -4.21
N GLU A 40 18.80 -15.45 -4.42
CA GLU A 40 17.88 -14.96 -3.39
C GLU A 40 16.99 -16.05 -2.74
N VAL A 41 16.66 -17.12 -3.47
CA VAL A 41 15.92 -18.27 -2.92
C VAL A 41 16.78 -19.09 -1.94
N GLN A 42 18.11 -19.07 -2.08
CA GLN A 42 19.06 -19.76 -1.20
C GLN A 42 19.44 -18.96 0.06
N GLN A 43 19.42 -17.61 0.03
CA GLN A 43 20.09 -16.83 1.08
C GLN A 43 19.26 -16.38 2.29
N ARG A 44 17.92 -16.36 2.25
CA ARG A 44 17.11 -16.15 3.49
C ARG A 44 17.11 -17.33 4.45
N GLN A 45 17.52 -18.51 3.98
CA GLN A 45 17.88 -19.64 4.86
C GLN A 45 19.32 -19.52 5.39
N ASN A 46 20.10 -18.53 4.92
CA ASN A 46 21.51 -18.31 5.28
C ASN A 46 21.79 -16.95 5.95
N LEU A 47 20.78 -16.11 6.24
CA LEU A 47 21.01 -14.90 7.04
C LEU A 47 21.40 -15.29 8.46
N SER A 48 22.51 -14.76 8.94
CA SER A 48 22.96 -15.01 10.31
C SER A 48 21.94 -14.47 11.32
N ALA A 49 21.86 -15.10 12.50
CA ALA A 49 20.98 -14.64 13.57
C ALA A 49 21.21 -13.18 13.95
N ALA A 50 22.46 -12.70 13.85
CA ALA A 50 22.82 -11.31 14.11
C ALA A 50 22.27 -10.35 13.05
N ALA A 51 22.29 -10.72 11.76
CA ALA A 51 21.72 -9.89 10.70
C ALA A 51 20.20 -9.71 10.84
N THR A 52 19.49 -10.75 11.30
CA THR A 52 18.06 -10.67 11.58
C THR A 52 17.76 -9.75 12.76
N ARG A 53 18.50 -9.89 13.87
CA ARG A 53 18.32 -9.01 15.05
C ARG A 53 18.65 -7.55 14.74
N LEU A 54 19.67 -7.30 13.91
CA LEU A 54 20.03 -5.95 13.47
C LEU A 54 18.91 -5.30 12.67
N LEU A 55 18.31 -6.02 11.73
CA LEU A 55 17.18 -5.54 10.94
C LEU A 55 15.98 -5.17 11.82
N ASP A 56 15.61 -6.06 12.75
CA ASP A 56 14.54 -5.83 13.73
C ASP A 56 14.78 -4.58 14.58
N TYR A 57 16.03 -4.36 14.99
CA TYR A 57 16.41 -3.20 15.80
C TYR A 57 16.32 -1.90 15.00
N ILE A 58 16.75 -1.90 13.73
CA ILE A 58 16.65 -0.74 12.82
C ILE A 58 15.19 -0.32 12.61
N GLU A 59 14.27 -1.28 12.44
CA GLU A 59 12.85 -0.98 12.24
C GLU A 59 12.20 -0.35 13.46
N ARG A 60 12.58 -0.80 14.66
CA ARG A 60 11.99 -0.32 15.92
C ARG A 60 12.63 0.98 16.43
N HIS A 61 13.90 1.20 16.12
CA HIS A 61 14.69 2.30 16.70
C HIS A 61 15.55 3.06 15.66
N PRO A 62 14.99 3.55 14.55
CA PRO A 62 15.77 4.15 13.45
C PRO A 62 16.57 5.38 13.89
N ASN A 63 15.99 6.25 14.74
CA ASN A 63 16.70 7.42 15.28
C ASN A 63 17.91 7.04 16.15
N ALA A 64 17.80 5.95 16.92
CA ALA A 64 18.88 5.49 17.78
C ALA A 64 20.03 4.92 16.94
N VAL A 65 19.74 4.28 15.81
CA VAL A 65 20.76 3.75 14.89
C VAL A 65 21.61 4.86 14.31
N LEU A 66 21.04 6.02 13.97
CA LEU A 66 21.78 7.16 13.43
C LEU A 66 22.91 7.64 14.35
N VAL A 67 22.67 7.62 15.66
CA VAL A 67 23.64 8.11 16.65
C VAL A 67 24.51 7.00 17.25
N SER A 68 24.18 5.72 17.02
CA SER A 68 24.93 4.60 17.59
C SER A 68 26.18 4.27 16.77
N SER A 69 27.31 4.04 17.44
CA SER A 69 28.48 3.37 16.88
C SER A 69 28.21 1.88 16.61
N ALA A 70 29.09 1.24 15.84
CA ALA A 70 28.95 -0.18 15.53
C ALA A 70 29.12 -1.07 16.78
N LEU A 71 29.98 -0.65 17.73
CA LEU A 71 30.10 -1.26 19.06
C LEU A 71 28.81 -1.16 19.89
N GLU A 72 28.16 0.01 19.90
CA GLU A 72 26.90 0.20 20.63
C GLU A 72 25.76 -0.61 20.01
N LEU A 73 25.69 -0.68 18.68
CA LEU A 73 24.75 -1.55 17.99
C LEU A 73 24.99 -3.02 18.33
N ALA A 74 26.26 -3.43 18.42
CA ALA A 74 26.65 -4.79 18.77
C ALA A 74 26.12 -5.20 20.16
N ALA A 75 26.22 -4.29 21.13
CA ALA A 75 25.65 -4.50 22.46
C ALA A 75 24.12 -4.61 22.46
N LYS A 76 23.42 -3.88 21.55
CA LYS A 76 21.95 -3.88 21.46
C LYS A 76 21.37 -5.15 20.84
N ILE A 77 22.14 -5.81 19.96
CA ILE A 77 21.68 -7.00 19.23
C ILE A 77 22.35 -8.29 19.71
N ASP A 78 23.12 -8.21 20.79
CA ASP A 78 23.92 -9.31 21.36
C ASP A 78 24.85 -9.93 20.30
N ALA A 79 25.75 -9.10 19.77
CA ALA A 79 26.74 -9.47 18.76
C ALA A 79 28.08 -8.74 19.00
N SER A 80 29.11 -9.06 18.21
CA SER A 80 30.35 -8.28 18.17
C SER A 80 30.29 -7.20 17.08
N ASP A 81 31.13 -6.17 17.21
CA ASP A 81 31.23 -5.07 16.23
C ASP A 81 31.49 -5.60 14.79
N ALA A 82 32.47 -6.49 14.65
CA ALA A 82 32.75 -7.17 13.37
C ALA A 82 31.57 -8.00 12.84
N THR A 83 30.67 -8.46 13.72
CA THR A 83 29.44 -9.16 13.33
C THR A 83 28.36 -8.18 12.88
N VAL A 84 28.26 -7.01 13.49
CA VAL A 84 27.38 -5.92 13.05
C VAL A 84 27.80 -5.46 11.66
N ILE A 85 29.07 -5.14 11.44
CA ILE A 85 29.55 -4.65 10.14
C ILE A 85 29.35 -5.71 9.04
N ARG A 86 29.69 -6.97 9.30
CA ARG A 86 29.39 -8.07 8.36
C ARG A 86 27.89 -8.23 8.12
N SER A 87 27.07 -8.03 9.14
CA SER A 87 25.61 -8.08 8.99
C SER A 87 25.10 -6.94 8.12
N ILE A 88 25.62 -5.73 8.28
CA ILE A 88 25.29 -4.55 7.44
C ILE A 88 25.67 -4.80 5.98
N GLN A 89 26.83 -5.40 5.73
CA GLN A 89 27.29 -5.79 4.39
C GLN A 89 26.51 -6.96 3.81
N THR A 90 26.13 -7.93 4.64
CA THR A 90 25.22 -9.03 4.25
C THR A 90 23.83 -8.49 3.91
N LEU A 91 23.42 -7.41 4.59
CA LEU A 91 22.27 -6.60 4.28
C LEU A 91 22.56 -5.59 3.13
N GLY A 92 23.61 -5.82 2.34
CA GLY A 92 23.91 -5.11 1.09
C GLY A 92 24.28 -3.63 1.22
N PHE A 93 24.56 -3.12 2.42
CA PHE A 93 25.09 -1.77 2.60
C PHE A 93 26.61 -1.82 2.67
N ASP A 94 27.29 -0.81 2.10
CA ASP A 94 28.77 -0.78 2.09
C ASP A 94 29.39 -0.69 3.49
N GLY A 95 28.61 -0.22 4.47
CA GLY A 95 28.99 -0.16 5.87
C GLY A 95 28.00 0.66 6.69
N LEU A 96 28.28 0.80 7.99
CA LEU A 96 27.41 1.54 8.90
C LEU A 96 27.14 3.00 8.46
N PRO A 97 28.12 3.76 7.91
CA PRO A 97 27.85 5.10 7.40
C PRO A 97 26.80 5.13 6.28
N HIS A 98 26.89 4.23 5.30
CA HIS A 98 25.92 4.12 4.20
C HIS A 98 24.52 3.75 4.75
N LEU A 99 24.43 2.77 5.65
CA LEU A 99 23.17 2.44 6.33
C LEU A 99 22.55 3.66 7.03
N LYS A 100 23.35 4.45 7.75
CA LYS A 100 22.86 5.64 8.45
C LYS A 100 22.36 6.72 7.50
N THR A 101 23.03 6.96 6.38
CA THR A 101 22.56 7.91 5.36
C THR A 101 21.16 7.54 4.86
N VAL A 102 20.95 6.28 4.50
CA VAL A 102 19.65 5.79 4.02
C VAL A 102 18.55 5.91 5.10
N ILE A 103 18.90 5.63 6.36
CA ILE A 103 17.96 5.82 7.49
C ILE A 103 17.64 7.31 7.71
N ALA A 104 18.64 8.19 7.58
CA ALA A 104 18.51 9.63 7.78
C ALA A 104 17.61 10.26 6.70
N GLU A 105 17.81 9.91 5.44
CA GLU A 105 16.96 10.35 4.32
C GLU A 105 15.49 9.96 4.55
N LYS A 106 15.25 8.72 4.99
CA LYS A 106 13.90 8.23 5.28
C LYS A 106 13.24 8.93 6.48
N LEU A 107 14.03 9.24 7.51
CA LEU A 107 13.55 10.00 8.66
C LEU A 107 13.30 11.47 8.29
N ASP A 108 14.12 12.06 7.43
CA ASP A 108 13.95 13.41 6.91
C ASP A 108 12.67 13.53 6.08
N GLU A 109 12.36 12.57 5.20
CA GLU A 109 11.06 12.51 4.49
C GLU A 109 9.84 12.41 5.43
N GLY A 110 10.02 11.78 6.59
CA GLY A 110 9.01 11.66 7.65
C GLY A 110 8.94 12.89 8.56
N ALA A 111 10.04 13.63 8.71
CA ALA A 111 10.17 14.83 9.52
C ALA A 111 9.77 16.11 8.78
N ARG A 112 9.85 16.10 7.43
CA ARG A 112 9.39 17.21 6.59
C ARG A 112 7.91 17.52 6.85
N THR A 113 7.68 18.74 7.30
CA THR A 113 6.38 19.38 7.37
C THR A 113 5.71 19.38 5.99
N PRO A 114 4.37 19.50 5.92
CA PRO A 114 3.67 19.66 4.66
C PRO A 114 4.21 20.81 3.80
N VAL A 115 4.69 21.90 4.43
CA VAL A 115 5.28 23.06 3.75
C VAL A 115 6.61 22.69 3.08
N GLU A 116 7.48 21.94 3.75
CA GLU A 116 8.76 21.50 3.18
C GLU A 116 8.55 20.52 2.02
N LYS A 117 7.54 19.65 2.10
CA LYS A 117 7.17 18.75 0.98
C LYS A 117 6.74 19.54 -0.24
N VAL A 118 5.89 20.55 -0.06
CA VAL A 118 5.50 21.47 -1.14
C VAL A 118 6.70 22.26 -1.64
N GLY A 119 7.59 22.72 -0.75
CA GLY A 119 8.78 23.48 -1.10
C GLY A 119 9.73 22.74 -2.05
N VAL A 120 9.94 21.44 -1.83
CA VAL A 120 10.72 20.59 -2.76
C VAL A 120 10.05 20.54 -4.14
N THR A 121 8.74 20.26 -4.19
CA THR A 121 8.03 20.22 -5.48
C THR A 121 8.02 21.57 -6.18
N VAL A 122 7.81 22.67 -5.46
CA VAL A 122 7.90 24.03 -6.01
C VAL A 122 9.28 24.26 -6.57
N SER A 123 10.34 23.95 -5.81
CA SER A 123 11.71 24.11 -6.27
C SER A 123 11.99 23.33 -7.54
N GLU A 124 11.53 22.08 -7.67
CA GLU A 124 11.68 21.27 -8.88
C GLU A 124 10.92 21.84 -10.09
N LEU A 125 9.75 22.42 -9.86
CA LEU A 125 8.89 22.99 -10.91
C LEU A 125 9.34 24.37 -11.38
N THR A 126 10.03 25.15 -10.54
CA THR A 126 10.43 26.53 -10.83
C THR A 126 11.89 26.69 -11.24
N GLN A 127 12.65 25.59 -11.40
CA GLN A 127 14.03 25.70 -11.92
C GLN A 127 14.00 26.10 -13.41
N ASP A 128 14.90 27.01 -13.80
CA ASP A 128 15.11 27.35 -15.22
C ASP A 128 15.53 26.10 -16.00
N GLY A 129 14.81 25.80 -17.09
CA GLY A 129 14.99 24.56 -17.85
C GLY A 129 14.27 23.33 -17.27
N GLY A 130 13.40 23.52 -16.28
CA GLY A 130 12.54 22.47 -15.72
C GLY A 130 11.66 21.78 -16.77
N ARG A 131 11.39 20.49 -16.57
CA ARG A 131 10.48 19.73 -17.44
C ARG A 131 9.04 20.23 -17.31
N PRO A 132 8.25 20.27 -18.39
CA PRO A 132 6.83 20.62 -18.30
C PRO A 132 6.08 19.69 -17.33
N PRO A 133 5.18 20.21 -16.47
CA PRO A 133 4.47 19.39 -15.47
C PRO A 133 3.71 18.20 -16.05
N LEU A 134 3.06 18.39 -17.21
CA LEU A 134 2.35 17.30 -17.91
C LEU A 134 3.30 16.15 -18.24
N GLN A 135 4.49 16.46 -18.77
CA GLN A 135 5.49 15.45 -19.09
C GLN A 135 5.95 14.70 -17.83
N MET A 136 6.21 15.41 -16.73
CA MET A 136 6.60 14.79 -15.47
C MET A 136 5.53 13.82 -14.93
N VAL A 137 4.25 14.22 -14.98
CA VAL A 137 3.12 13.40 -14.53
C VAL A 137 2.94 12.18 -15.43
N VAL A 138 2.94 12.35 -16.75
CA VAL A 138 2.79 11.25 -17.72
C VAL A 138 3.92 10.24 -17.56
N GLU A 139 5.16 10.68 -17.47
CA GLU A 139 6.31 9.80 -17.26
C GLU A 139 6.23 9.07 -15.90
N ALA A 140 5.76 9.74 -14.84
CA ALA A 140 5.57 9.12 -13.54
C ALA A 140 4.49 8.04 -13.58
N TYR A 141 3.37 8.28 -14.26
CA TYR A 141 2.36 7.26 -14.49
C TYR A 141 2.87 6.11 -15.35
N ALA A 142 3.59 6.37 -16.45
CA ALA A 142 4.14 5.34 -17.30
C ALA A 142 5.01 4.35 -16.50
N ARG A 143 5.96 4.86 -15.71
CA ARG A 143 6.80 4.03 -14.81
C ARG A 143 5.99 3.26 -13.78
N THR A 144 4.90 3.84 -13.29
CA THR A 144 4.07 3.21 -12.25
C THR A 144 3.14 2.14 -12.85
N LEU A 145 2.64 2.35 -14.07
CA LEU A 145 1.82 1.41 -14.83
C LEU A 145 2.63 0.17 -15.23
N GLU A 146 3.91 0.33 -15.60
CA GLU A 146 4.80 -0.83 -15.84
C GLU A 146 4.86 -1.79 -14.65
N ARG A 147 4.83 -1.26 -13.42
CA ARG A 147 4.81 -2.08 -12.19
C ARG A 147 3.49 -2.79 -11.97
N LEU A 148 2.39 -2.25 -12.50
CA LEU A 148 1.06 -2.86 -12.45
C LEU A 148 0.92 -4.01 -13.46
N SER A 149 1.71 -4.01 -14.56
CA SER A 149 1.69 -5.05 -15.59
C SER A 149 2.29 -6.40 -15.17
N ARG A 150 2.46 -6.64 -13.86
CA ARG A 150 3.03 -7.89 -13.34
C ARG A 150 2.02 -9.05 -13.46
N PRO A 151 2.47 -10.29 -13.79
CA PRO A 151 1.56 -11.41 -14.09
C PRO A 151 0.60 -11.80 -12.96
N ALA A 152 0.98 -11.61 -11.70
CA ALA A 152 0.14 -12.00 -10.55
C ALA A 152 -1.02 -11.04 -10.28
N LEU A 153 -0.96 -9.80 -10.76
CA LEU A 153 -1.94 -8.77 -10.39
C LEU A 153 -3.35 -9.04 -10.93
N PRO A 154 -3.55 -9.49 -12.19
CA PRO A 154 -4.87 -9.88 -12.70
C PRO A 154 -5.58 -10.93 -11.82
N GLU A 155 -4.86 -11.97 -11.37
CA GLU A 155 -5.42 -13.01 -10.49
C GLU A 155 -5.80 -12.45 -9.11
N GLN A 156 -5.02 -11.51 -8.57
CA GLN A 156 -5.35 -10.80 -7.33
C GLN A 156 -6.65 -10.00 -7.47
N PHE A 157 -6.82 -9.27 -8.57
CA PHE A 157 -8.05 -8.53 -8.87
C PHE A 157 -9.26 -9.46 -9.03
N GLN A 158 -9.10 -10.56 -9.75
CA GLN A 158 -10.17 -11.55 -9.93
C GLN A 158 -10.61 -12.13 -8.59
N SER A 159 -9.65 -12.53 -7.75
CA SER A 159 -9.92 -13.08 -6.42
C SER A 159 -10.62 -12.07 -5.51
N ALA A 160 -10.18 -10.80 -5.52
CA ALA A 160 -10.84 -9.73 -4.80
C ALA A 160 -12.27 -9.47 -5.30
N ALA A 161 -12.49 -9.49 -6.62
CA ALA A 161 -13.80 -9.27 -7.20
C ALA A 161 -14.80 -10.38 -6.85
N LEU A 162 -14.37 -11.65 -6.84
CA LEU A 162 -15.20 -12.77 -6.39
C LEU A 162 -15.60 -12.63 -4.92
N LEU A 163 -14.64 -12.29 -4.06
CA LEU A 163 -14.91 -12.04 -2.64
C LEU A 163 -15.91 -10.89 -2.44
N LEU A 164 -15.74 -9.79 -3.17
CA LEU A 164 -16.65 -8.64 -3.11
C LEU A 164 -18.03 -8.94 -3.71
N ASN A 165 -18.10 -9.84 -4.70
CA ASN A 165 -19.35 -10.25 -5.32
C ASN A 165 -20.26 -11.01 -4.35
N ASP A 166 -19.66 -11.81 -3.46
CA ASP A 166 -20.38 -12.64 -2.49
C ASP A 166 -20.75 -11.86 -1.22
N ALA A 167 -20.23 -10.63 -1.06
CA ALA A 167 -20.54 -9.77 0.06
C ALA A 167 -21.97 -9.23 0.01
N SER A 168 -22.61 -9.11 1.18
CA SER A 168 -23.94 -8.51 1.28
C SER A 168 -23.93 -7.02 0.95
N ARG A 169 -22.89 -6.31 1.42
CA ARG A 169 -22.61 -4.91 1.09
C ARG A 169 -21.12 -4.69 0.97
N ILE A 170 -20.74 -3.72 0.15
CA ILE A 170 -19.35 -3.30 -0.02
C ILE A 170 -19.14 -1.97 0.71
N GLY A 171 -18.39 -1.99 1.81
CA GLY A 171 -17.92 -0.79 2.49
C GLY A 171 -16.67 -0.23 1.83
N LEU A 172 -16.49 1.09 1.82
CA LEU A 172 -15.26 1.74 1.36
C LEU A 172 -14.69 2.66 2.43
N HIS A 173 -13.39 2.58 2.65
CA HIS A 173 -12.68 3.52 3.54
C HIS A 173 -11.33 3.92 2.94
N GLY A 174 -11.05 5.22 2.99
CA GLY A 174 -9.74 5.79 2.69
C GLY A 174 -9.54 7.06 3.50
N GLY A 175 -8.45 7.13 4.27
CA GLY A 175 -8.13 8.29 5.09
C GLY A 175 -7.77 9.53 4.27
N GLY A 176 -8.18 10.71 4.75
CA GLY A 176 -7.81 11.99 4.15
C GLY A 176 -8.30 12.13 2.70
N PRO A 177 -7.44 12.50 1.73
CA PRO A 177 -7.85 12.70 0.34
C PRO A 177 -8.46 11.46 -0.33
N LEU A 178 -8.11 10.26 0.13
CA LEU A 178 -8.57 8.99 -0.43
C LEU A 178 -10.08 8.76 -0.25
N VAL A 179 -10.72 9.45 0.70
CA VAL A 179 -12.18 9.37 0.89
C VAL A 179 -12.94 9.78 -0.38
N ARG A 180 -12.38 10.69 -1.20
CA ARG A 180 -13.00 11.11 -2.45
C ARG A 180 -13.04 9.99 -3.49
N LEU A 181 -11.99 9.15 -3.52
CA LEU A 181 -11.99 7.96 -4.37
C LEU A 181 -13.03 6.95 -3.89
N ALA A 182 -13.13 6.75 -2.56
CA ALA A 182 -14.15 5.89 -1.98
C ALA A 182 -15.59 6.33 -2.34
N GLN A 183 -15.88 7.64 -2.27
CA GLN A 183 -17.17 8.22 -2.67
C GLN A 183 -17.48 8.03 -4.17
N GLN A 184 -16.49 8.26 -5.04
CA GLN A 184 -16.64 8.04 -6.47
C GLN A 184 -16.92 6.55 -6.76
N THR A 185 -16.16 5.64 -6.16
CA THR A 185 -16.36 4.20 -6.34
C THR A 185 -17.71 3.74 -5.78
N SER A 186 -18.15 4.27 -4.64
CA SER A 186 -19.50 4.03 -4.10
C SER A 186 -20.59 4.38 -5.11
N THR A 187 -20.44 5.53 -5.79
CA THR A 187 -21.35 5.94 -6.87
C THR A 187 -21.35 4.93 -8.03
N HIS A 188 -20.17 4.45 -8.45
CA HIS A 188 -20.05 3.47 -9.52
C HIS A 188 -20.67 2.11 -9.13
N LEU A 189 -20.41 1.63 -7.92
CA LEU A 189 -21.00 0.40 -7.38
C LEU A 189 -22.53 0.49 -7.32
N GLY A 190 -23.06 1.62 -6.85
CA GLY A 190 -24.51 1.85 -6.81
C GLY A 190 -25.15 1.84 -8.20
N ARG A 191 -24.47 2.38 -9.22
CA ARG A 191 -24.95 2.39 -10.61
C ARG A 191 -24.99 1.00 -11.26
N ILE A 192 -24.21 0.05 -10.75
CA ILE A 192 -24.25 -1.35 -11.20
C ILE A 192 -25.05 -2.26 -10.24
N GLY A 193 -25.80 -1.65 -9.31
CA GLY A 193 -26.74 -2.35 -8.42
C GLY A 193 -26.12 -2.97 -7.18
N ARG A 194 -24.84 -2.74 -6.88
CA ARG A 194 -24.17 -3.27 -5.68
C ARG A 194 -24.51 -2.42 -4.46
N ALA A 195 -25.06 -3.06 -3.43
CA ALA A 195 -25.26 -2.42 -2.13
C ALA A 195 -23.91 -2.04 -1.53
N ASN A 196 -23.75 -0.79 -1.11
CA ASN A 196 -22.47 -0.26 -0.66
C ASN A 196 -22.64 0.92 0.31
N PHE A 197 -21.58 1.26 1.03
CA PHE A 197 -21.52 2.40 1.93
C PHE A 197 -20.08 2.95 2.04
N VAL A 198 -19.94 4.22 2.44
CA VAL A 198 -18.63 4.84 2.66
C VAL A 198 -18.47 5.15 4.15
N MET A 199 -17.32 4.78 4.70
CA MET A 199 -16.97 5.04 6.10
C MET A 199 -16.12 6.30 6.19
N GLU A 200 -16.72 7.38 6.66
CA GLU A 200 -16.14 8.73 6.67
C GLU A 200 -15.98 9.27 8.10
N GLY A 201 -15.22 10.36 8.22
CA GLY A 201 -15.01 11.04 9.49
C GLY A 201 -13.85 10.47 10.32
N THR A 202 -13.75 10.93 11.55
CA THR A 202 -12.69 10.57 12.52
C THR A 202 -13.25 10.64 13.94
N GLY A 203 -12.49 10.14 14.92
CA GLY A 203 -12.84 10.27 16.34
C GLY A 203 -14.10 9.50 16.74
N HIS A 204 -14.85 10.01 17.74
CA HIS A 204 -16.02 9.30 18.29
C HIS A 204 -17.13 9.06 17.26
N ALA A 205 -17.39 10.00 16.35
CA ALA A 205 -18.38 9.81 15.30
C ALA A 205 -18.02 8.65 14.36
N PHE A 206 -16.73 8.39 14.14
CA PHE A 206 -16.28 7.22 13.39
C PHE A 206 -16.53 5.92 14.17
N ALA A 207 -16.40 5.95 15.50
CA ALA A 207 -16.73 4.81 16.35
C ALA A 207 -18.24 4.48 16.28
N ASP A 208 -19.10 5.49 16.27
CA ASP A 208 -20.55 5.29 16.08
C ASP A 208 -20.84 4.66 14.71
N ALA A 209 -20.14 5.09 13.66
CA ALA A 209 -20.28 4.52 12.32
C ALA A 209 -19.88 3.04 12.23
N LEU A 210 -18.93 2.58 13.06
CA LEU A 210 -18.53 1.16 13.11
C LEU A 210 -19.67 0.25 13.57
N LEU A 211 -20.62 0.74 14.38
CA LEU A 211 -21.79 -0.03 14.80
C LEU A 211 -22.68 -0.46 13.63
N GLY A 212 -22.56 0.21 12.48
CA GLY A 212 -23.27 -0.14 11.25
C GLY A 212 -22.68 -1.30 10.47
N LEU A 213 -21.48 -1.79 10.84
CA LEU A 213 -20.87 -2.96 10.23
C LEU A 213 -21.63 -4.23 10.62
N GLN A 214 -21.88 -5.09 9.64
CA GLN A 214 -22.66 -6.30 9.79
C GLN A 214 -21.87 -7.54 9.33
N PRO A 215 -22.16 -8.72 9.88
CA PRO A 215 -21.68 -9.97 9.30
C PRO A 215 -22.05 -10.05 7.81
N GLY A 216 -21.09 -10.49 6.98
CA GLY A 216 -21.27 -10.55 5.51
C GLY A 216 -20.93 -9.25 4.76
N ASP A 217 -20.60 -8.16 5.45
CA ASP A 217 -20.00 -6.99 4.81
C ASP A 217 -18.55 -7.28 4.36
N ALA A 218 -18.16 -6.71 3.23
CA ALA A 218 -16.76 -6.63 2.81
C ALA A 218 -16.32 -5.18 2.70
N VAL A 219 -15.18 -4.81 3.28
CA VAL A 219 -14.65 -3.45 3.21
C VAL A 219 -13.43 -3.39 2.31
N ILE A 220 -13.46 -2.47 1.34
CA ILE A 220 -12.31 -2.03 0.56
C ILE A 220 -11.60 -0.91 1.34
N LEU A 221 -10.38 -1.19 1.79
CA LEU A 221 -9.56 -0.29 2.58
C LEU A 221 -8.38 0.25 1.75
N LEU A 222 -8.36 1.55 1.51
CA LEU A 222 -7.28 2.27 0.84
C LEU A 222 -6.18 2.62 1.86
N ALA A 223 -5.14 1.80 1.93
CA ALA A 223 -4.11 1.85 2.94
C ALA A 223 -2.79 2.41 2.38
N TYR A 224 -2.69 3.74 2.29
CA TYR A 224 -1.49 4.43 1.81
C TYR A 224 -0.94 5.41 2.85
N GLY A 225 0.38 5.47 2.95
CA GLY A 225 1.06 6.37 3.89
C GLY A 225 0.91 5.93 5.35
N LYS A 226 0.50 6.85 6.22
CA LYS A 226 0.40 6.58 7.66
C LYS A 226 -0.79 5.66 7.94
N VAL A 227 -0.58 4.66 8.80
CA VAL A 227 -1.66 3.82 9.32
C VAL A 227 -2.55 4.66 10.25
N HIS A 228 -3.79 4.90 9.83
CA HIS A 228 -4.80 5.61 10.62
C HIS A 228 -5.42 4.69 11.68
N LYS A 229 -5.84 5.26 12.82
CA LYS A 229 -6.46 4.51 13.92
C LYS A 229 -7.80 3.91 13.48
N GLU A 230 -8.55 4.68 12.71
CA GLU A 230 -9.80 4.32 12.06
C GLU A 230 -9.66 3.05 11.21
N SER A 231 -8.59 2.95 10.41
CA SER A 231 -8.32 1.79 9.56
C SER A 231 -7.99 0.52 10.37
N LEU A 232 -7.34 0.68 11.53
CA LEU A 232 -7.10 -0.45 12.44
C LEU A 232 -8.39 -0.92 13.10
N LEU A 233 -9.24 0.01 13.55
CA LEU A 233 -10.54 -0.32 14.14
C LEU A 233 -11.47 -1.03 13.16
N ILE A 234 -11.53 -0.59 11.89
CA ILE A 234 -12.27 -1.31 10.84
C ILE A 234 -11.80 -2.76 10.76
N LYS A 235 -10.49 -2.97 10.71
CA LYS A 235 -9.90 -4.30 10.58
C LYS A 235 -10.25 -5.19 11.79
N GLU A 236 -10.08 -4.67 12.99
CA GLU A 236 -10.38 -5.38 14.24
C GLU A 236 -11.86 -5.74 14.31
N GLU A 237 -12.75 -4.82 13.93
CA GLU A 237 -14.18 -5.04 13.95
C GLU A 237 -14.65 -6.06 12.91
N LEU A 238 -14.13 -6.00 11.67
CA LEU A 238 -14.41 -7.01 10.66
C LEU A 238 -13.95 -8.40 11.09
N GLN A 239 -12.78 -8.50 11.72
CA GLN A 239 -12.31 -9.77 12.30
C GLN A 239 -13.26 -10.27 13.39
N ARG A 240 -13.79 -9.38 14.24
CA ARG A 240 -14.71 -9.72 15.31
C ARG A 240 -16.06 -10.25 14.79
N ILE A 241 -16.61 -9.63 13.75
CA ILE A 241 -17.95 -9.96 13.21
C ILE A 241 -17.93 -10.99 12.08
N GLY A 242 -16.74 -11.44 11.65
CA GLY A 242 -16.58 -12.34 10.50
C GLY A 242 -16.79 -11.65 9.14
N GLY A 243 -16.60 -10.33 9.07
CA GLY A 243 -16.58 -9.58 7.83
C GLY A 243 -15.28 -9.77 7.05
N MET A 244 -15.27 -9.26 5.82
CA MET A 244 -14.13 -9.42 4.91
C MET A 244 -13.42 -8.09 4.68
N LEU A 245 -12.10 -8.13 4.55
CA LEU A 245 -11.24 -6.99 4.32
C LEU A 245 -10.44 -7.19 3.02
N VAL A 246 -10.62 -6.27 2.09
CA VAL A 246 -9.81 -6.12 0.88
C VAL A 246 -8.94 -4.88 1.04
N VAL A 247 -7.62 -5.03 1.03
CA VAL A 247 -6.69 -3.91 1.22
C VAL A 247 -6.05 -3.53 -0.12
N ILE A 248 -6.15 -2.26 -0.50
CA ILE A 248 -5.41 -1.69 -1.64
C ILE A 248 -4.28 -0.84 -1.07
N THR A 249 -3.02 -1.18 -1.40
CA THR A 249 -1.85 -0.58 -0.73
C THR A 249 -0.57 -0.65 -1.59
N ASP A 250 0.41 0.19 -1.27
CA ASP A 250 1.80 0.06 -1.75
C ASP A 250 2.69 -0.72 -0.76
N ASN A 251 2.14 -1.20 0.36
CA ASN A 251 2.83 -2.00 1.37
C ASN A 251 2.06 -3.29 1.71
N PRO A 252 2.17 -4.36 0.88
CA PRO A 252 1.43 -5.61 1.08
C PRO A 252 1.82 -6.39 2.35
N THR A 253 2.94 -6.04 2.97
CA THR A 253 3.39 -6.64 4.24
C THR A 253 3.02 -5.80 5.47
N GLY A 254 2.35 -4.67 5.25
CA GLY A 254 1.97 -3.73 6.29
C GLY A 254 0.92 -4.27 7.26
N ARG A 255 0.80 -3.61 8.41
CA ARG A 255 -0.13 -4.00 9.49
C ARG A 255 -1.58 -4.15 9.05
N LEU A 256 -2.04 -3.37 8.07
CA LEU A 256 -3.40 -3.46 7.54
C LEU A 256 -3.57 -4.66 6.60
N ALA A 257 -2.56 -4.95 5.76
CA ALA A 257 -2.58 -6.04 4.80
C ALA A 257 -2.45 -7.43 5.43
N VAL A 258 -1.64 -7.59 6.49
CA VAL A 258 -1.43 -8.91 7.14
C VAL A 258 -2.74 -9.46 7.70
N GLY A 259 -3.24 -10.58 7.16
CA GLY A 259 -4.49 -11.19 7.62
C GLY A 259 -5.76 -10.54 7.06
N ALA A 260 -5.63 -9.66 6.06
CA ALA A 260 -6.74 -9.33 5.17
C ALA A 260 -7.04 -10.52 4.25
N GLN A 261 -8.30 -10.67 3.84
CA GLN A 261 -8.73 -11.75 2.96
C GLN A 261 -8.21 -11.56 1.53
N SER A 262 -8.02 -10.32 1.09
CA SER A 262 -7.35 -10.01 -0.17
C SER A 262 -6.49 -8.76 -0.03
N VAL A 263 -5.35 -8.75 -0.71
CA VAL A 263 -4.41 -7.63 -0.75
C VAL A 263 -4.06 -7.35 -2.20
N LEU A 264 -4.42 -6.15 -2.66
CA LEU A 264 -4.06 -5.62 -3.97
C LEU A 264 -2.88 -4.67 -3.79
N GLU A 265 -1.69 -5.14 -4.14
CA GLU A 265 -0.53 -4.26 -4.14
C GLU A 265 -0.51 -3.40 -5.40
N VAL A 266 -0.84 -2.14 -5.20
CA VAL A 266 -1.03 -1.10 -6.20
C VAL A 266 -0.14 0.07 -5.80
N PRO A 267 0.96 0.34 -6.52
CA PRO A 267 1.84 1.45 -6.19
C PRO A 267 1.17 2.81 -6.35
N ARG A 268 1.52 3.76 -5.48
CA ARG A 268 1.18 5.18 -5.67
C ARG A 268 2.11 5.82 -6.71
N THR A 269 1.59 6.81 -7.43
CA THR A 269 2.38 7.65 -8.32
C THR A 269 2.88 8.87 -7.56
N GLU A 270 4.15 9.23 -7.73
CA GLU A 270 4.75 10.41 -7.10
C GLU A 270 5.42 11.29 -8.16
N VAL A 271 5.28 12.61 -8.01
CA VAL A 271 6.04 13.62 -8.74
C VAL A 271 6.61 14.59 -7.70
N GLY A 272 7.93 14.59 -7.54
CA GLY A 272 8.58 15.19 -6.36
C GLY A 272 8.03 14.56 -5.08
N ASN A 273 7.59 15.38 -4.12
CA ASN A 273 6.95 14.92 -2.88
C ASN A 273 5.40 14.94 -2.94
N MET A 274 4.80 15.16 -4.12
CA MET A 274 3.35 15.11 -4.29
C MET A 274 2.88 13.72 -4.67
N THR A 275 1.91 13.20 -3.92
CA THR A 275 1.24 11.93 -4.22
C THR A 275 0.09 12.14 -5.19
N PHE A 276 0.04 11.30 -6.21
CA PHE A 276 -1.02 11.22 -7.20
C PHE A 276 -1.75 9.87 -7.07
N TYR A 277 -3.08 9.91 -7.19
CA TYR A 277 -3.94 8.78 -6.85
C TYR A 277 -4.51 8.02 -8.06
N GLY A 278 -4.02 8.31 -9.29
CA GLY A 278 -4.60 7.73 -10.51
C GLY A 278 -4.48 6.21 -10.60
N THR A 279 -3.42 5.61 -10.08
CA THR A 279 -3.27 4.14 -10.04
C THR A 279 -4.20 3.47 -9.03
N ILE A 280 -4.55 4.18 -7.95
CA ILE A 280 -5.53 3.73 -6.96
C ILE A 280 -6.92 3.80 -7.57
N LEU A 281 -7.22 4.89 -8.29
CA LEU A 281 -8.46 5.01 -9.04
C LEU A 281 -8.57 3.91 -10.10
N LEU A 282 -7.51 3.64 -10.86
CA LEU A 282 -7.45 2.54 -11.83
C LEU A 282 -7.79 1.19 -11.17
N ALA A 283 -7.23 0.91 -9.99
CA ALA A 283 -7.56 -0.30 -9.25
C ALA A 283 -9.04 -0.37 -8.86
N LEU A 284 -9.60 0.72 -8.35
CA LEU A 284 -11.01 0.79 -7.98
C LEU A 284 -11.94 0.62 -9.20
N GLU A 285 -11.61 1.26 -10.32
CA GLU A 285 -12.36 1.13 -11.58
C GLU A 285 -12.27 -0.29 -12.15
N THR A 286 -11.11 -0.93 -12.02
CA THR A 286 -10.93 -2.34 -12.39
C THR A 286 -11.85 -3.24 -11.58
N LEU A 287 -11.93 -3.05 -10.26
CA LEU A 287 -12.86 -3.81 -9.39
C LEU A 287 -14.33 -3.58 -9.77
N VAL A 288 -14.72 -2.34 -10.10
CA VAL A 288 -16.08 -2.04 -10.58
C VAL A 288 -16.37 -2.78 -11.89
N LEU A 289 -15.43 -2.79 -12.83
CA LEU A 289 -15.60 -3.53 -14.10
C LEU A 289 -15.70 -5.03 -13.86
N SER A 290 -14.85 -5.60 -12.99
CA SER A 290 -14.93 -7.02 -12.63
C SER A 290 -16.26 -7.37 -11.96
N LEU A 291 -16.78 -6.53 -11.06
CA LEU A 291 -18.08 -6.74 -10.42
C LEU A 291 -19.26 -6.58 -11.40
N THR A 292 -19.10 -5.74 -12.42
CA THR A 292 -20.07 -5.61 -13.53
C THR A 292 -20.07 -6.88 -14.37
N GLN A 293 -18.89 -7.42 -14.69
CA GLN A 293 -18.74 -8.67 -15.43
C GLN A 293 -19.34 -9.87 -14.67
N LEU A 294 -19.25 -9.90 -13.35
CA LEU A 294 -19.82 -10.95 -12.50
C LEU A 294 -21.34 -10.82 -12.31
N GLY A 295 -21.94 -9.65 -12.58
CA GLY A 295 -23.38 -9.40 -12.41
C GLY A 295 -24.00 -8.56 -13.52
N PRO A 296 -23.92 -8.98 -14.80
CA PRO A 296 -24.35 -8.17 -15.94
C PRO A 296 -25.85 -7.87 -15.93
N ASP A 297 -26.69 -8.82 -15.53
CA ASP A 297 -28.15 -8.62 -15.48
C ASP A 297 -28.55 -7.60 -14.42
N GLN A 298 -27.95 -7.68 -13.22
CA GLN A 298 -28.16 -6.71 -12.13
C GLN A 298 -27.71 -5.31 -12.54
N ALA A 299 -26.56 -5.20 -13.21
CA ALA A 299 -26.05 -3.93 -13.71
C ALA A 299 -26.99 -3.34 -14.78
N MET A 300 -27.44 -4.16 -15.72
CA MET A 300 -28.37 -3.73 -16.77
C MET A 300 -29.71 -3.27 -16.20
N GLU A 301 -30.26 -4.01 -15.23
CA GLU A 301 -31.52 -3.66 -14.60
C GLU A 301 -31.41 -2.34 -13.83
N THR A 302 -30.33 -2.15 -13.08
CA THR A 302 -30.07 -0.89 -12.37
C THR A 302 -29.90 0.29 -13.33
N ALA A 303 -29.22 0.09 -14.46
CA ALA A 303 -29.06 1.11 -15.49
C ALA A 303 -30.39 1.53 -16.12
N ARG A 304 -31.29 0.58 -16.39
CA ARG A 304 -32.66 0.89 -16.88
C ARG A 304 -33.43 1.72 -15.86
N ARG A 305 -33.46 1.29 -14.60
CA ARG A 305 -34.12 2.04 -13.52
C ARG A 305 -33.57 3.46 -13.37
N LEU A 306 -32.24 3.63 -13.44
CA LEU A 306 -31.61 4.94 -13.38
C LEU A 306 -32.00 5.84 -14.56
N ARG A 307 -32.05 5.28 -15.78
CA ARG A 307 -32.53 6.01 -16.96
C ARG A 307 -33.97 6.45 -16.76
N ASP A 308 -34.85 5.56 -16.29
CA ASP A 308 -36.27 5.85 -16.11
C ASP A 308 -36.48 6.97 -15.08
N PHE A 309 -35.74 6.96 -13.97
CA PHE A 309 -35.75 8.07 -13.00
C PHE A 309 -35.29 9.39 -13.60
N ARG A 310 -34.23 9.40 -14.41
CA ARG A 310 -33.75 10.62 -15.08
C ARG A 310 -34.78 11.17 -16.06
N SER A 311 -35.39 10.30 -16.87
CA SER A 311 -36.46 10.69 -17.79
C SER A 311 -37.71 11.22 -17.08
N GLU A 312 -38.00 10.78 -15.86
CA GLU A 312 -39.06 11.35 -15.03
C GLU A 312 -38.70 12.73 -14.48
N LEU A 313 -37.44 12.96 -14.09
CA LEU A 313 -36.97 14.28 -13.64
C LEU A 313 -37.00 15.30 -14.79
N ASP A 314 -36.58 14.92 -15.99
CA ASP A 314 -36.59 15.79 -17.16
C ASP A 314 -38.02 16.23 -17.54
N ARG A 315 -39.02 15.35 -17.35
CA ARG A 315 -40.44 15.66 -17.61
C ARG A 315 -41.07 16.60 -16.57
N ARG A 316 -40.44 16.79 -15.41
CA ARG A 316 -40.95 17.64 -14.32
C ARG A 316 -40.38 19.07 -14.35
N THR A 317 -39.49 19.36 -15.29
CA THR A 317 -38.88 20.68 -15.50
C THR A 317 -39.55 21.35 -16.69
#